data_AF-A0A7J2L4L2-F1
#
_entry.id   AF-A0A7J2L4L2-F1
#
_cell.length_a   1.000
_cell.length_b   1.000
_cell.length_c   1.000
_cell.angle_alpha   90.00
_cell.angle_beta   90.00
_cell.angle_gamma   90.00
#
_symmetry.space_group_name_H-M   'P 1'
#
loop_
_entity.id
_entity.type
_entity.pdbx_description
1 polymer ?
#
loop_
_entity_poly.entity_id
_entity_poly.type
_entity_poly.pdbx_seq_one_letter_code
_entity_poly.pdbx_strand_id
1 'polypeptide(L)'
;MSSEVMHLLDVFVEKCRGIISDGDLDEIFATGFLVHYLKKLGVDIEYHYPSPSKLRGLVVSRNILIELPLTKGLVYRGDNILIDHHNGPARVELFNGDKPVKSFYFGEVSSVAELVSRALGIDVDIELLDAVNQIDSGRHETQLAEMLHKAYLLNISSSEMRGMLTRLVIDEKWSEIKEWAKREYVRWSELVEPRIDELIRSAKALIPGVVYFIYREESDIDKAARTFALMK
;
A
#
# COMPACT_ATOMS: atom_id res chain seq x y z
N MET A 1 21.36 2.16 -13.00
CA MET A 1 20.36 2.16 -11.93
C MET A 1 19.23 1.18 -12.18
N SER A 2 18.27 1.42 -13.08
CA SER A 2 17.17 0.45 -13.33
C SER A 2 17.67 -0.94 -13.72
N SER A 3 18.67 -1.03 -14.60
CA SER A 3 19.31 -2.31 -14.97
C SER A 3 20.01 -3.04 -13.82
N GLU A 4 20.54 -2.31 -12.84
CA GLU A 4 21.24 -2.90 -11.69
C GLU A 4 20.26 -3.37 -10.62
N VAL A 5 19.12 -2.70 -10.49
CA VAL A 5 18.01 -3.14 -9.63
C VAL A 5 17.34 -4.38 -10.21
N MET A 6 17.06 -4.40 -11.52
CA MET A 6 16.60 -5.61 -12.21
C MET A 6 17.56 -6.77 -11.96
N HIS A 7 18.86 -6.58 -12.19
CA HIS A 7 19.86 -7.62 -11.92
C HIS A 7 19.88 -8.09 -10.45
N LEU A 8 19.76 -7.16 -9.48
CA LEU A 8 19.66 -7.52 -8.07
C LEU A 8 18.44 -8.42 -7.82
N LEU A 9 17.27 -8.04 -8.34
CA LEU A 9 16.03 -8.79 -8.18
C LEU A 9 16.13 -10.16 -8.83
N ASP A 10 16.64 -10.24 -10.06
CA ASP A 10 16.82 -11.48 -10.82
C ASP A 10 17.69 -12.49 -10.05
N VAL A 11 18.79 -12.03 -9.44
CA VAL A 11 19.66 -12.89 -8.62
C VAL A 11 19.02 -13.23 -7.27
N PHE A 12 18.33 -12.28 -6.64
CA PHE A 12 17.72 -12.50 -5.34
C PHE A 12 16.56 -13.48 -5.40
N VAL A 13 15.80 -13.49 -6.50
CA VAL A 13 14.60 -14.31 -6.64
C VAL A 13 14.89 -15.82 -6.59
N GLU A 14 16.08 -16.25 -7.01
CA GLU A 14 16.52 -17.67 -6.93
C GLU A 14 16.49 -18.24 -5.51
N LYS A 15 16.64 -17.38 -4.49
CA LYS A 15 16.61 -17.77 -3.07
C LYS A 15 15.43 -17.16 -2.32
N CYS A 16 14.61 -16.36 -2.99
CA CYS A 16 13.53 -15.62 -2.38
C CYS A 16 12.42 -16.56 -1.92
N ARG A 17 11.83 -16.27 -0.75
CA ARG A 17 10.73 -17.02 -0.15
C ARG A 17 9.36 -16.39 -0.44
N GLY A 18 9.34 -15.10 -0.79
CA GLY A 18 8.09 -14.37 -0.99
C GLY A 18 8.26 -12.86 -0.89
N ILE A 19 7.15 -12.18 -1.09
CA ILE A 19 7.00 -10.73 -0.90
C ILE A 19 6.16 -10.50 0.35
N ILE A 20 6.57 -9.56 1.20
CA ILE A 20 5.79 -9.11 2.36
C ILE A 20 5.61 -7.61 2.21
N SER A 21 4.37 -7.14 2.35
CA SER A 21 3.97 -5.75 2.09
C SER A 21 2.99 -5.28 3.17
N ASP A 22 2.98 -3.99 3.51
CA ASP A 22 2.06 -3.45 4.54
C ASP A 22 0.59 -3.57 4.10
N GLY A 23 0.30 -3.28 2.83
CA GLY A 23 -0.96 -3.63 2.16
C GLY A 23 -2.01 -2.51 2.20
N ASP A 24 -1.56 -1.27 2.21
CA ASP A 24 -2.31 -0.14 1.70
C ASP A 24 -2.37 -0.13 0.16
N LEU A 25 -3.02 0.89 -0.37
CA LEU A 25 -3.28 0.98 -1.79
C LEU A 25 -1.99 1.13 -2.61
N ASP A 26 -1.02 1.92 -2.13
CA ASP A 26 0.27 2.07 -2.79
C ASP A 26 0.97 0.71 -2.92
N GLU A 27 1.01 -0.03 -1.81
CA GLU A 27 1.81 -1.24 -1.79
C GLU A 27 1.12 -2.42 -2.47
N ILE A 28 -0.21 -2.42 -2.56
CA ILE A 28 -0.95 -3.34 -3.42
C ILE A 28 -0.51 -3.17 -4.88
N PHE A 29 -0.38 -1.92 -5.35
CA PHE A 29 0.08 -1.63 -6.70
C PHE A 29 1.55 -1.99 -6.88
N ALA A 30 2.42 -1.57 -5.96
CA ALA A 30 3.85 -1.93 -5.98
C ALA A 30 4.07 -3.45 -6.00
N THR A 31 3.33 -4.19 -5.16
CA THR A 31 3.37 -5.66 -5.13
C THR A 31 2.91 -6.24 -6.46
N GLY A 32 1.79 -5.75 -7.01
CA GLY A 32 1.26 -6.23 -8.29
C GLY A 32 2.24 -6.02 -9.45
N PHE A 33 2.88 -4.84 -9.52
CA PHE A 33 3.92 -4.54 -10.52
C PHE A 33 5.12 -5.46 -10.40
N LEU A 34 5.61 -5.68 -9.18
CA LEU A 34 6.74 -6.56 -8.95
C LEU A 34 6.41 -8.01 -9.34
N VAL A 35 5.24 -8.52 -8.95
CA VAL A 35 4.80 -9.88 -9.31
C VAL A 35 4.61 -10.02 -10.82
N HIS A 36 4.05 -9.01 -11.48
CA HIS A 36 3.93 -8.99 -12.95
C HIS A 36 5.28 -9.12 -13.65
N TYR A 37 6.26 -8.33 -13.21
CA TYR A 37 7.64 -8.42 -13.72
C TYR A 37 8.22 -9.82 -13.52
N LEU A 38 8.10 -10.38 -12.31
CA LEU A 38 8.64 -11.71 -12.00
C LEU A 38 7.94 -12.82 -12.81
N LYS A 39 6.63 -12.72 -13.03
CA LYS A 39 5.90 -13.65 -13.91
C LYS A 39 6.38 -13.60 -15.36
N LYS A 40 6.72 -12.42 -15.89
CA LYS A 40 7.33 -12.29 -17.23
C LYS A 40 8.69 -13.00 -17.33
N LEU A 41 9.40 -13.17 -16.20
CA LEU A 41 10.63 -13.95 -16.11
C LEU A 41 10.40 -15.45 -15.83
N GLY A 42 9.14 -15.90 -15.77
CA GLY A 42 8.79 -17.29 -15.46
C GLY A 42 8.89 -17.63 -13.98
N VAL A 43 8.92 -16.64 -13.09
CA VAL A 43 8.98 -16.84 -11.64
C VAL A 43 7.60 -16.63 -11.03
N ASP A 44 7.09 -17.66 -10.36
CA ASP A 44 5.91 -17.58 -9.53
C ASP A 44 6.32 -17.38 -8.07
N ILE A 45 5.79 -16.35 -7.42
CA ILE A 45 6.18 -15.95 -6.08
C ILE A 45 4.95 -15.64 -5.23
N GLU A 46 4.95 -16.14 -4.00
CA GLU A 46 3.89 -15.83 -3.04
C GLU A 46 4.08 -14.42 -2.45
N TYR A 47 2.96 -13.76 -2.15
CA TYR A 47 2.94 -12.46 -1.48
C TYR A 47 1.93 -12.45 -0.34
N HIS A 48 2.24 -11.69 0.72
CA HIS A 48 1.41 -11.61 1.92
C HIS A 48 1.32 -10.19 2.48
N TYR A 49 0.13 -9.86 2.97
CA TYR A 49 -0.17 -8.62 3.69
C TYR A 49 -0.44 -8.93 5.17
N PRO A 50 0.59 -8.98 6.04
CA PRO A 50 0.41 -9.21 7.47
C PRO A 50 -0.45 -8.10 8.09
N SER A 51 -1.28 -8.46 9.08
CA SER A 51 -2.00 -7.44 9.85
C SER A 51 -1.01 -6.58 10.66
N PRO A 52 -1.26 -5.28 10.88
CA PRO A 52 -0.35 -4.41 11.63
C PRO A 52 0.05 -4.95 13.01
N SER A 53 -0.88 -5.62 13.70
CA SER A 53 -0.65 -6.26 14.99
C SER A 53 0.38 -7.41 14.98
N LYS A 54 0.71 -7.95 13.80
CA LYS A 54 1.67 -9.04 13.61
C LYS A 54 3.03 -8.57 13.12
N LEU A 55 3.21 -7.28 12.80
CA LEU A 55 4.47 -6.75 12.27
C LEU A 55 5.58 -6.73 13.33
N ARG A 56 5.27 -6.27 14.54
CA ARG A 56 6.26 -6.18 15.62
C ARG A 56 6.76 -7.57 16.00
N GLY A 57 8.07 -7.79 15.86
CA GLY A 57 8.74 -9.06 16.13
C GLY A 57 8.65 -10.06 14.98
N LEU A 58 8.03 -9.73 13.85
CA LEU A 58 8.01 -10.59 12.68
C LEU A 58 9.43 -10.81 12.16
N VAL A 59 9.88 -12.06 12.18
CA VAL A 59 11.20 -12.44 11.69
C VAL A 59 11.11 -12.72 10.19
N VAL A 60 11.85 -11.96 9.39
CA VAL A 60 11.85 -12.09 7.93
C VAL A 60 13.25 -12.47 7.42
N SER A 61 13.30 -13.40 6.48
CA SER A 61 14.54 -13.84 5.86
C SER A 61 14.30 -14.29 4.44
N ARG A 62 15.12 -13.82 3.50
CA ARG A 62 15.01 -14.07 2.07
C ARG A 62 13.68 -13.60 1.49
N ASN A 63 13.17 -12.45 1.94
CA ASN A 63 11.98 -11.83 1.37
C ASN A 63 12.30 -10.52 0.69
N ILE A 64 11.43 -10.14 -0.24
CA ILE A 64 11.30 -8.75 -0.69
C ILE A 64 10.25 -8.09 0.22
N LEU A 65 10.60 -6.96 0.78
CA LEU A 65 9.83 -6.20 1.74
C LEU A 65 9.44 -4.89 1.07
N ILE A 66 8.15 -4.62 0.96
CA ILE A 66 7.63 -3.37 0.42
C ILE A 66 7.11 -2.58 1.61
N GLU A 67 7.62 -1.37 1.85
CA GLU A 67 7.09 -0.49 2.90
C GLU A 67 7.21 -1.04 4.33
N LEU A 68 8.11 -2.01 4.54
CA LEU A 68 8.29 -2.66 5.84
C LEU A 68 9.70 -2.47 6.41
N PRO A 69 10.17 -1.22 6.61
CA PRO A 69 11.48 -0.95 7.20
C PRO A 69 11.58 -1.49 8.64
N LEU A 70 12.81 -1.64 9.15
CA LEU A 70 13.08 -2.07 10.53
C LEU A 70 12.34 -1.23 11.59
N THR A 71 12.04 0.03 11.30
CA THR A 71 11.30 0.96 12.17
C THR A 71 9.84 0.52 12.43
N LYS A 72 9.24 -0.31 11.55
CA LYS A 72 7.94 -0.95 11.79
C LYS A 72 8.04 -2.12 12.78
N GLY A 73 9.23 -2.41 13.31
CA GLY A 73 9.47 -3.38 14.39
C GLY A 73 9.72 -4.81 13.93
N LEU A 74 10.02 -5.01 12.65
CA LEU A 74 10.40 -6.31 12.08
C LEU A 74 11.84 -6.69 12.49
N VAL A 75 12.16 -7.98 12.40
CA VAL A 75 13.51 -8.51 12.64
C VAL A 75 14.04 -9.15 11.36
N TYR A 76 14.98 -8.48 10.71
CA TYR A 76 15.61 -8.99 9.50
C TYR A 76 16.68 -10.03 9.84
N ARG A 77 16.67 -11.16 9.15
CA ARG A 77 17.65 -12.25 9.27
C ARG A 77 18.22 -12.63 7.91
N GLY A 78 19.55 -12.65 7.81
CA GLY A 78 20.21 -12.91 6.53
C GLY A 78 19.78 -11.90 5.48
N ASP A 79 19.71 -12.33 4.23
CA ASP A 79 19.45 -11.41 3.12
C ASP A 79 17.96 -11.08 2.99
N ASN A 80 17.62 -9.80 2.83
CA ASN A 80 16.29 -9.32 2.46
C ASN A 80 16.44 -8.13 1.50
N ILE A 81 15.46 -7.91 0.62
CA ILE A 81 15.38 -6.66 -0.15
C ILE A 81 14.32 -5.78 0.48
N LEU A 82 14.61 -4.51 0.72
CA LEU A 82 13.64 -3.49 1.10
C LEU A 82 13.40 -2.56 -0.09
N ILE A 83 12.14 -2.30 -0.40
CA ILE A 83 11.68 -1.26 -1.33
C ILE A 83 10.85 -0.29 -0.50
N ASP A 84 11.30 0.95 -0.39
CA ASP A 84 10.75 1.94 0.54
C ASP A 84 11.00 3.36 0.04
N HIS A 85 10.09 4.28 0.35
CA HIS A 85 10.27 5.71 0.09
C HIS A 85 10.09 6.58 1.35
N HIS A 86 9.86 5.98 2.51
CA HIS A 86 9.81 6.69 3.78
C HIS A 86 11.20 7.06 4.34
N ASN A 87 11.25 8.16 5.12
CA ASN A 87 12.41 8.59 5.90
C ASN A 87 13.70 8.81 5.08
N GLY A 88 13.60 9.33 3.87
CA GLY A 88 14.75 9.63 3.01
C GLY A 88 14.38 9.55 1.53
N PRO A 89 15.37 9.52 0.62
CA PRO A 89 15.10 9.24 -0.78
C PRO A 89 14.50 7.85 -0.99
N ALA A 90 13.66 7.74 -2.01
CA ALA A 90 13.14 6.48 -2.51
C ALA A 90 14.26 5.51 -2.83
N ARG A 91 14.14 4.25 -2.39
CA ARG A 91 15.25 3.31 -2.46
C ARG A 91 14.86 1.85 -2.58
N VAL A 92 15.76 1.10 -3.21
CA VAL A 92 15.80 -0.36 -3.18
C VAL A 92 17.11 -0.77 -2.52
N GLU A 93 17.03 -1.53 -1.44
CA GLU A 93 18.19 -1.88 -0.61
C GLU A 93 18.26 -3.38 -0.34
N LEU A 94 19.42 -3.97 -0.59
CA LEU A 94 19.74 -5.31 -0.10
C LEU A 94 20.27 -5.18 1.32
N PHE A 95 19.60 -5.83 2.26
CA PHE A 95 20.01 -5.98 3.66
C PHE A 95 20.67 -7.32 3.90
N ASN A 96 21.64 -7.36 4.82
CA ASN A 96 22.08 -8.57 5.51
C ASN A 96 21.91 -8.37 7.02
N GLY A 97 20.89 -9.01 7.61
CA GLY A 97 20.44 -8.67 8.96
C GLY A 97 19.91 -7.23 8.99
N ASP A 98 20.40 -6.43 9.93
CA ASP A 98 20.00 -5.03 10.13
C ASP A 98 20.80 -4.02 9.31
N LYS A 99 21.75 -4.47 8.48
CA LYS A 99 22.65 -3.60 7.72
C LYS A 99 22.32 -3.59 6.23
N PRO A 100 22.14 -2.41 5.60
CA PRO A 100 22.13 -2.33 4.15
C PRO A 100 23.54 -2.64 3.62
N VAL A 101 23.64 -3.58 2.69
CA VAL A 101 24.89 -3.98 2.02
C VAL A 101 24.97 -3.47 0.58
N LYS A 102 23.83 -3.10 -0.01
CA LYS A 102 23.75 -2.43 -1.33
C LYS A 102 22.49 -1.56 -1.37
N SER A 103 22.60 -0.33 -1.85
CA SER A 103 21.48 0.60 -1.92
C SER A 103 21.42 1.28 -3.29
N PHE A 104 20.21 1.43 -3.82
CA PHE A 104 19.90 2.15 -5.05
C PHE A 104 18.90 3.25 -4.74
N TYR A 105 19.22 4.50 -5.10
CA TYR A 105 18.43 5.68 -4.75
C TYR A 105 17.78 6.29 -5.98
N PHE A 106 16.46 6.53 -5.91
CA PHE A 106 15.64 6.98 -7.04
C PHE A 106 15.22 8.45 -6.94
N GLY A 107 15.72 9.17 -5.94
CA GLY A 107 15.34 10.56 -5.66
C GLY A 107 13.97 10.63 -5.01
N GLU A 108 13.23 11.69 -5.34
CA GLU A 108 11.84 11.84 -4.90
C GLU A 108 10.91 11.03 -5.81
N VAL A 109 9.97 10.33 -5.16
CA VAL A 109 8.83 9.62 -5.76
C VAL A 109 7.62 9.93 -4.88
N SER A 110 6.44 9.93 -5.46
CA SER A 110 5.21 10.20 -4.70
C SER A 110 4.62 8.96 -4.04
N SER A 111 5.15 7.77 -4.34
CA SER A 111 4.70 6.47 -3.82
C SER A 111 5.72 5.36 -4.13
N VAL A 112 5.63 4.21 -3.47
CA VAL A 112 6.41 3.01 -3.80
C VAL A 112 5.96 2.36 -5.10
N ALA A 113 4.69 2.48 -5.49
CA ALA A 113 4.19 2.03 -6.79
C ALA A 113 4.92 2.75 -7.94
N GLU A 114 5.12 4.07 -7.82
CA GLU A 114 5.92 4.85 -8.77
C GLU A 114 7.38 4.39 -8.78
N LEU A 115 7.97 4.18 -7.60
CA LEU A 115 9.33 3.66 -7.46
C LEU A 115 9.50 2.32 -8.19
N VAL A 116 8.60 1.36 -7.96
CA VAL A 116 8.66 0.03 -8.58
C VAL A 116 8.45 0.11 -10.09
N SER A 117 7.46 0.88 -10.55
CA SER A 117 7.23 1.09 -11.99
C SER A 117 8.47 1.67 -12.68
N ARG A 118 9.09 2.71 -12.10
CA ARG A 118 10.33 3.33 -12.61
C ARG A 118 11.53 2.38 -12.57
N ALA A 119 11.68 1.62 -11.50
CA ALA A 119 12.78 0.68 -11.32
C ALA A 119 12.71 -0.46 -12.35
N LEU A 120 11.51 -0.92 -12.69
CA LEU A 120 11.26 -2.07 -13.56
C LEU A 120 10.87 -1.69 -15.00
N GLY A 121 10.67 -0.41 -15.30
CA GLY A 121 10.23 0.05 -16.61
C GLY A 121 8.85 -0.50 -17.00
N ILE A 122 7.94 -0.60 -16.04
CA ILE A 122 6.58 -1.12 -16.26
C ILE A 122 5.69 0.03 -16.74
N ASP A 123 5.01 -0.20 -17.86
CA ASP A 123 3.97 0.71 -18.35
C ASP A 123 2.69 0.56 -17.52
N VAL A 124 2.16 1.66 -17.05
CA VAL A 124 1.02 1.72 -16.12
C VAL A 124 0.03 2.75 -16.65
N ASP A 125 -1.26 2.49 -16.45
CA ASP A 125 -2.29 3.51 -16.67
C ASP A 125 -1.96 4.78 -15.85
N ILE A 126 -1.66 5.86 -16.57
CA ILE A 126 -1.13 7.10 -16.00
C ILE A 126 -2.11 7.71 -14.99
N GLU A 127 -3.41 7.62 -15.26
CA GLU A 127 -4.43 8.16 -14.35
C GLU A 127 -4.49 7.36 -13.03
N LEU A 128 -4.36 6.03 -13.09
CA LEU A 128 -4.30 5.21 -11.88
C LEU A 128 -3.02 5.46 -11.08
N LEU A 129 -1.87 5.54 -11.73
CA LEU A 129 -0.61 5.83 -11.03
C LEU A 129 -0.64 7.21 -10.38
N ASP A 130 -1.16 8.22 -11.08
CA ASP A 130 -1.36 9.56 -10.52
C ASP A 130 -2.33 9.52 -9.33
N ALA A 131 -3.43 8.77 -9.42
CA ALA A 131 -4.37 8.59 -8.31
C ALA A 131 -3.69 7.95 -7.09
N VAL A 132 -2.91 6.89 -7.26
CA VAL A 132 -2.16 6.24 -6.17
C VAL A 132 -1.16 7.23 -5.53
N ASN A 133 -0.39 7.94 -6.36
CA ASN A 133 0.56 8.97 -5.91
C ASN A 133 -0.10 10.08 -5.09
N GLN A 134 -1.28 10.55 -5.52
CA GLN A 134 -2.03 11.54 -4.76
C GLN A 134 -2.46 10.99 -3.40
N ILE A 135 -3.01 9.78 -3.38
CA ILE A 135 -3.54 9.16 -2.15
C ILE A 135 -2.43 8.98 -1.11
N ASP A 136 -1.29 8.45 -1.52
CA ASP A 136 -0.14 8.23 -0.64
C ASP A 136 0.42 9.56 -0.09
N SER A 137 0.43 10.60 -0.93
CA SER A 137 0.75 11.97 -0.52
C SER A 137 -0.35 12.69 0.29
N GLY A 138 -1.46 12.03 0.62
CA GLY A 138 -2.58 12.63 1.35
C GLY A 138 -3.40 13.66 0.55
N ARG A 139 -3.32 13.64 -0.78
CA ARG A 139 -4.05 14.52 -1.72
C ARG A 139 -5.18 13.75 -2.42
N HIS A 140 -6.23 14.47 -2.81
CA HIS A 140 -7.38 13.93 -3.57
C HIS A 140 -7.88 14.97 -4.58
N GLU A 141 -6.98 15.42 -5.46
CA GLU A 141 -7.27 16.50 -6.43
C GLU A 141 -8.10 16.00 -7.61
N THR A 142 -7.96 14.71 -7.97
CA THR A 142 -8.76 14.08 -9.03
C THR A 142 -9.91 13.26 -8.47
N GLN A 143 -10.99 13.18 -9.26
CA GLN A 143 -12.14 12.33 -8.92
C GLN A 143 -11.72 10.85 -8.79
N LEU A 144 -10.76 10.39 -9.60
CA LEU A 144 -10.28 9.01 -9.52
C LEU A 144 -9.54 8.75 -8.19
N ALA A 145 -8.66 9.65 -7.75
CA ALA A 145 -8.00 9.55 -6.46
C ALA A 145 -9.02 9.51 -5.30
N GLU A 146 -10.03 10.39 -5.34
CA GLU A 146 -11.08 10.41 -4.33
C GLU A 146 -11.89 9.10 -4.31
N MET A 147 -12.36 8.63 -5.48
CA MET A 147 -13.12 7.39 -5.59
C MET A 147 -12.32 6.19 -5.11
N LEU A 148 -11.06 6.08 -5.55
CA LEU A 148 -10.19 4.96 -5.25
C LEU A 148 -9.84 4.90 -3.76
N HIS A 149 -9.54 6.06 -3.14
CA HIS A 149 -9.27 6.12 -1.71
C HIS A 149 -10.48 5.75 -0.86
N LYS A 150 -11.66 6.32 -1.16
CA LYS A 150 -12.90 6.01 -0.43
C LYS A 150 -13.29 4.53 -0.60
N ALA A 151 -13.13 3.98 -1.81
CA ALA A 151 -13.34 2.57 -2.07
C ALA A 151 -12.41 1.68 -1.24
N TYR A 152 -11.12 2.05 -1.14
CA TYR A 152 -10.16 1.35 -0.28
C TYR A 152 -10.55 1.44 1.20
N LEU A 153 -10.85 2.64 1.72
CA LEU A 153 -11.21 2.85 3.13
C LEU A 153 -12.47 2.07 3.55
N LEU A 154 -13.47 1.99 2.68
CA LEU A 154 -14.68 1.20 2.91
C LEU A 154 -14.39 -0.31 3.05
N ASN A 155 -13.26 -0.77 2.52
CA ASN A 155 -12.85 -2.18 2.48
C ASN A 155 -11.52 -2.40 3.21
N ILE A 156 -11.12 -1.50 4.11
CA ILE A 156 -9.76 -1.46 4.69
C ILE A 156 -9.38 -2.74 5.45
N SER A 157 -10.35 -3.44 6.05
CA SER A 157 -10.08 -4.70 6.76
C SER A 157 -10.10 -5.94 5.84
N SER A 158 -10.47 -5.79 4.56
CA SER A 158 -10.65 -6.93 3.66
C SER A 158 -9.33 -7.43 3.07
N SER A 159 -8.95 -8.67 3.41
CA SER A 159 -7.85 -9.38 2.73
C SER A 159 -8.20 -9.78 1.30
N GLU A 160 -9.49 -10.03 1.04
CA GLU A 160 -10.01 -10.40 -0.27
C GLU A 160 -9.88 -9.25 -1.27
N MET A 161 -10.17 -8.02 -0.82
CA MET A 161 -9.97 -6.80 -1.61
C MET A 161 -8.50 -6.63 -2.01
N ARG A 162 -7.56 -6.79 -1.05
CA ARG A 162 -6.11 -6.70 -1.33
C ARG A 162 -5.70 -7.73 -2.39
N GLY A 163 -6.09 -8.98 -2.22
CA GLY A 163 -5.77 -10.05 -3.18
C GLY A 163 -6.45 -9.87 -4.54
N MET A 164 -7.67 -9.32 -4.58
CA MET A 164 -8.36 -8.97 -5.83
C MET A 164 -7.62 -7.84 -6.56
N LEU A 165 -7.38 -6.70 -5.91
CA LEU A 165 -6.69 -5.57 -6.53
C LEU A 165 -5.29 -5.95 -6.99
N THR A 166 -4.52 -6.69 -6.18
CA THR A 166 -3.18 -7.16 -6.57
C THR A 166 -3.24 -7.97 -7.87
N ARG A 167 -4.22 -8.88 -8.00
CA ARG A 167 -4.41 -9.67 -9.23
C ARG A 167 -4.78 -8.81 -10.42
N LEU A 168 -5.68 -7.84 -10.26
CA LEU A 168 -6.03 -6.92 -11.33
C LEU A 168 -4.81 -6.10 -11.79
N VAL A 169 -3.92 -5.72 -10.88
CA VAL A 169 -2.66 -5.05 -11.22
C VAL A 169 -1.71 -5.98 -11.97
N ILE A 170 -1.56 -7.23 -11.50
CA ILE A 170 -0.72 -8.24 -12.17
C ILE A 170 -1.18 -8.49 -13.61
N ASP A 171 -2.49 -8.56 -13.82
CA ASP A 171 -3.10 -8.88 -15.11
C ASP A 171 -3.37 -7.64 -15.99
N GLU A 172 -2.84 -6.46 -15.60
CA GLU A 172 -2.98 -5.17 -16.28
C GLU A 172 -4.46 -4.77 -16.54
N LYS A 173 -5.37 -5.15 -15.63
CA LYS A 173 -6.82 -4.90 -15.72
C LYS A 173 -7.23 -3.53 -15.18
N TRP A 174 -6.60 -2.48 -15.71
CA TRP A 174 -6.77 -1.10 -15.25
C TRP A 174 -8.23 -0.63 -15.21
N SER A 175 -9.00 -0.90 -16.28
CA SER A 175 -10.42 -0.54 -16.35
C SER A 175 -11.26 -1.21 -15.27
N GLU A 176 -10.94 -2.45 -14.88
CA GLU A 176 -11.67 -3.19 -13.84
C GLU A 176 -11.42 -2.58 -12.46
N ILE A 177 -10.21 -2.06 -12.20
CA ILE A 177 -9.90 -1.31 -10.97
C ILE A 177 -10.71 -0.01 -10.91
N LYS A 178 -10.77 0.74 -12.03
CA LYS A 178 -11.56 1.98 -12.13
C LYS A 178 -13.05 1.72 -11.89
N GLU A 179 -13.61 0.66 -12.48
CA GLU A 179 -15.01 0.29 -12.26
C GLU A 179 -15.28 -0.24 -10.85
N TRP A 180 -14.34 -0.97 -10.25
CA TRP A 180 -14.42 -1.34 -8.83
C TRP A 180 -14.48 -0.09 -7.94
N ALA A 181 -13.56 0.86 -8.14
CA ALA A 181 -13.51 2.10 -7.36
C ALA A 181 -14.81 2.89 -7.46
N LYS A 182 -15.35 3.04 -8.69
CA LYS A 182 -16.62 3.71 -8.93
C LYS A 182 -17.80 3.04 -8.22
N ARG A 183 -17.90 1.71 -8.28
CA ARG A 183 -18.98 0.96 -7.60
C ARG A 183 -18.90 1.12 -6.08
N GLU A 184 -17.71 0.99 -5.51
CA GLU A 184 -17.52 1.14 -4.05
C GLU A 184 -17.71 2.60 -3.61
N TYR A 185 -17.41 3.57 -4.47
CA TYR A 185 -17.70 4.98 -4.21
C TYR A 185 -19.21 5.27 -4.11
N VAL A 186 -20.05 4.60 -4.91
CA VAL A 186 -21.52 4.70 -4.73
C VAL A 186 -21.93 4.19 -3.35
N ARG A 187 -21.38 3.04 -2.93
CA ARG A 187 -21.64 2.48 -1.60
C ARG A 187 -21.13 3.41 -0.48
N TRP A 188 -20.04 4.12 -0.71
CA TRP A 188 -19.53 5.12 0.24
C TRP A 188 -20.58 6.20 0.52
N SER A 189 -21.16 6.80 -0.51
CA SER A 189 -22.18 7.84 -0.33
C SER A 189 -23.44 7.33 0.36
N GLU A 190 -23.82 6.06 0.13
CA GLU A 190 -24.99 5.45 0.77
C GLU A 190 -24.76 5.07 2.24
N LEU A 191 -23.55 4.61 2.59
CA LEU A 191 -23.27 3.97 3.88
C LEU A 191 -22.40 4.81 4.81
N VAL A 192 -21.40 5.50 4.28
CA VAL A 192 -20.36 6.17 5.06
C VAL A 192 -20.70 7.64 5.29
N GLU A 193 -21.18 8.37 4.27
CA GLU A 193 -21.54 9.78 4.43
C GLU A 193 -22.60 10.02 5.51
N PRO A 194 -23.72 9.27 5.57
CA PRO A 194 -24.67 9.40 6.67
C PRO A 194 -24.04 9.08 8.03
N ARG A 195 -23.12 8.12 8.06
CA ARG A 195 -22.44 7.72 9.29
C ARG A 195 -21.49 8.80 9.80
N ILE A 196 -20.80 9.51 8.92
CA ILE A 196 -19.98 10.68 9.30
C ILE A 196 -20.85 11.70 10.04
N ASP A 197 -22.01 12.05 9.49
CA ASP A 197 -22.93 13.02 10.09
C ASP A 197 -23.52 12.53 11.42
N GLU A 198 -23.75 11.23 11.58
CA GLU A 198 -24.12 10.65 12.88
C GLU A 198 -23.00 10.78 13.92
N LEU A 199 -21.75 10.47 13.55
CA LEU A 199 -20.61 10.57 14.47
C LEU A 199 -20.42 12.01 14.95
N ILE A 200 -20.47 12.98 14.03
CA ILE A 200 -20.36 14.41 14.34
C ILE A 200 -21.51 14.85 15.28
N ARG A 201 -22.75 14.47 14.99
CA ARG A 201 -23.90 14.79 15.85
C ARG A 201 -23.83 14.12 17.23
N SER A 202 -23.21 12.96 17.32
CA SER A 202 -23.02 12.23 18.57
C SER A 202 -21.85 12.75 19.41
N ALA A 203 -21.04 13.66 18.86
CA ALA A 203 -19.85 14.16 19.52
C ALA A 203 -20.20 14.91 20.80
N LYS A 204 -19.40 14.66 21.84
CA LYS A 204 -19.53 15.26 23.17
C LYS A 204 -18.26 16.02 23.51
N ALA A 205 -18.38 17.14 24.22
CA ALA A 205 -17.23 17.84 24.74
C ALA A 205 -16.58 17.01 25.86
N LEU A 206 -15.27 16.79 25.76
CA LEU A 206 -14.46 16.24 26.83
C LEU A 206 -13.99 17.37 27.76
N ILE A 207 -13.46 18.43 27.16
CA ILE A 207 -13.07 19.72 27.77
C ILE A 207 -13.29 20.83 26.73
N PRO A 208 -13.23 22.13 27.09
CA PRO A 208 -13.34 23.21 26.10
C PRO A 208 -12.35 23.03 24.94
N GLY A 209 -12.86 23.01 23.71
CA GLY A 209 -12.06 22.83 22.49
C GLY A 209 -11.69 21.39 22.14
N VAL A 210 -12.10 20.39 22.94
CA VAL A 210 -11.84 18.96 22.68
C VAL A 210 -13.14 18.19 22.68
N VAL A 211 -13.45 17.54 21.57
CA VAL A 211 -14.63 16.68 21.40
C VAL A 211 -14.24 15.21 21.23
N TYR A 212 -15.17 14.32 21.52
CA TYR A 212 -15.03 12.90 21.25
C TYR A 212 -16.36 12.30 20.81
N PHE A 213 -16.30 11.23 20.03
CA PHE A 213 -17.44 10.36 19.70
C PHE A 213 -17.03 8.89 19.87
N ILE A 214 -18.01 8.00 19.93
CA ILE A 214 -17.77 6.56 20.08
C ILE A 214 -18.13 5.87 18.76
N TYR A 215 -17.25 4.99 18.30
CA TYR A 215 -17.44 4.21 17.07
C TYR A 215 -17.00 2.75 17.30
N ARG A 216 -17.38 1.87 16.39
CA ARG A 216 -17.11 0.42 16.43
C ARG A 216 -15.86 0.08 15.62
N GLU A 217 -14.84 -0.46 16.27
CA GLU A 217 -13.58 -0.82 15.59
C GLU A 217 -13.75 -2.00 14.64
N GLU A 218 -14.70 -2.89 14.90
CA GLU A 218 -15.02 -4.03 14.04
C GLU A 218 -15.79 -3.66 12.76
N SER A 219 -16.27 -2.41 12.64
CA SER A 219 -17.06 -1.96 11.49
C SER A 219 -16.22 -1.13 10.53
N ASP A 220 -16.06 -1.60 9.30
CA ASP A 220 -15.34 -0.86 8.26
C ASP A 220 -16.02 0.48 7.90
N ILE A 221 -17.35 0.56 8.00
CA ILE A 221 -18.09 1.81 7.84
C ILE A 221 -17.70 2.82 8.93
N ASP A 222 -17.63 2.38 10.20
CA ASP A 222 -17.22 3.26 11.31
C ASP A 222 -15.73 3.65 11.20
N LYS A 223 -14.86 2.72 10.80
CA LYS A 223 -13.43 3.01 10.53
C LYS A 223 -13.24 4.01 9.39
N ALA A 224 -14.01 3.87 8.32
CA ALA A 224 -14.01 4.80 7.20
C ALA A 224 -14.54 6.18 7.62
N ALA A 225 -15.65 6.21 8.35
CA ALA A 225 -16.29 7.46 8.80
C ALA A 225 -15.47 8.24 9.83
N ARG A 226 -14.76 7.56 10.75
CA ARG A 226 -14.08 8.23 11.87
C ARG A 226 -13.05 9.27 11.41
N THR A 227 -12.29 8.96 10.36
CA THR A 227 -11.21 9.84 9.88
C THR A 227 -11.81 11.15 9.37
N PHE A 228 -12.87 11.08 8.57
CA PHE A 228 -13.54 12.27 8.03
C PHE A 228 -14.32 13.03 9.11
N ALA A 229 -14.89 12.34 10.09
CA ALA A 229 -15.60 12.98 11.20
C ALA A 229 -14.65 13.78 12.11
N LEU A 230 -13.40 13.35 12.29
CA LEU A 230 -12.40 14.08 13.09
C LEU A 230 -11.85 15.34 12.39
N MET A 231 -12.01 15.45 11.06
CA MET A 231 -11.53 16.59 10.27
C MET A 231 -12.56 17.73 10.17
N LYS A 232 -13.80 17.51 10.62
CA LYS A 232 -14.90 18.48 10.59
C LYS A 232 -15.21 19.02 11.99
#